data_AF-A0A3M2G482-F1
#
_entry.id   AF-A0A3M2G482-F1
#
_cell.length_a   1.000
_cell.length_b   1.000
_cell.length_c   1.000
_cell.angle_alpha   90.00
_cell.angle_beta   90.00
_cell.angle_gamma   90.00
#
_symmetry.space_group_name_H-M   'P 1'
#
loop_
_entity.id
_entity.type
_entity.pdbx_description
1 polymer ?
#
loop_
_entity_poly.entity_id
_entity_poly.type
_entity_poly.pdbx_seq_one_letter_code
_entity_poly.pdbx_strand_id
1 'polypeptide(L)'
;MPTDPAAAVPSPAPAALGYRMPPEWAAHQGTWFSWPHNPDTWADHLEAAERALARAVHALGLGETVHINVLDAAHESRLRRLLGAAADA
;
A
#
# COMPACT_ATOMS: atom_id res chain seq x y z
N MET A 1 32.89 11.38 -29.46
CA MET A 1 32.98 10.72 -28.15
C MET A 1 31.65 10.05 -27.86
N PRO A 2 31.53 8.71 -27.88
CA PRO A 2 30.35 8.06 -27.32
C PRO A 2 30.57 7.87 -25.81
N THR A 3 29.82 8.58 -24.98
CA THR A 3 29.64 8.24 -23.56
C THR A 3 28.51 7.23 -23.49
N ASP A 4 28.87 5.96 -23.56
CA ASP A 4 27.96 4.83 -23.36
C ASP A 4 27.46 4.85 -21.89
N PRO A 5 26.14 4.95 -21.62
CA PRO A 5 25.63 4.88 -20.27
C PRO A 5 25.79 3.44 -19.79
N ALA A 6 26.92 3.18 -19.12
CA ALA A 6 27.25 1.98 -18.34
C ALA A 6 26.19 0.88 -18.45
N ALA A 7 26.41 -0.06 -19.38
CA ALA A 7 25.63 -1.28 -19.47
C ALA A 7 25.48 -1.88 -18.07
N ALA A 8 24.27 -1.85 -17.52
CA ALA A 8 23.99 -2.40 -16.21
C ALA A 8 24.45 -3.87 -16.23
N VAL A 9 25.33 -4.24 -15.29
CA VAL A 9 25.74 -5.64 -15.14
C VAL A 9 24.46 -6.44 -14.86
N PRO A 10 24.07 -7.39 -15.72
CA PRO A 10 22.83 -8.12 -15.52
C PRO A 10 22.95 -8.91 -14.21
N SER A 11 22.08 -8.58 -13.26
CA SER A 11 21.97 -9.33 -12.01
C SER A 11 21.19 -10.63 -12.27
N PRO A 12 21.50 -11.72 -11.56
CA PRO A 12 20.77 -12.98 -11.72
C PRO A 12 19.29 -12.79 -11.42
N ALA A 13 18.42 -13.43 -12.21
CA ALA A 13 16.99 -13.42 -11.95
C ALA A 13 16.68 -14.06 -10.58
N PRO A 14 15.61 -13.63 -9.87
CA PRO A 14 15.25 -14.18 -8.56
C PRO A 14 15.15 -15.72 -8.54
N ALA A 15 14.64 -16.32 -9.62
CA ALA A 15 14.54 -17.77 -9.77
C ALA A 15 15.91 -18.47 -9.78
N ALA A 16 16.95 -17.85 -10.36
CA ALA A 16 18.31 -18.38 -10.36
C ALA A 16 18.96 -18.35 -8.97
N LEU A 17 18.42 -17.53 -8.06
CA LEU A 17 18.81 -17.45 -6.66
C LEU A 17 17.91 -18.29 -5.74
N GLY A 18 16.95 -19.04 -6.28
CA GLY A 18 16.03 -19.88 -5.50
C GLY A 18 14.81 -19.16 -4.90
N TYR A 19 14.60 -17.88 -5.22
CA TYR A 19 13.40 -17.15 -4.84
C TYR A 19 12.22 -17.47 -5.77
N ARG A 20 11.01 -17.34 -5.23
CA ARG A 20 9.75 -17.44 -5.99
C ARG A 20 8.73 -16.46 -5.42
N MET A 21 7.90 -15.90 -6.28
CA MET A 21 6.73 -15.14 -5.84
C MET A 21 5.65 -16.14 -5.41
N PRO A 22 5.24 -16.16 -4.14
CA PRO A 22 4.13 -17.01 -3.73
C PRO A 22 2.84 -16.55 -4.44
N PRO A 23 1.91 -17.48 -4.71
CA PRO A 23 0.61 -17.09 -5.21
C PRO A 23 -0.14 -16.27 -4.16
N GLU A 24 -1.10 -15.46 -4.60
CA GLU A 24 -1.86 -14.56 -3.73
C GLU A 24 -2.67 -15.28 -2.65
N TRP A 25 -3.05 -16.55 -2.83
CA TRP A 25 -3.79 -17.32 -1.81
C TRP A 25 -2.89 -18.00 -0.76
N ALA A 26 -1.57 -17.86 -0.85
CA ALA A 26 -0.68 -18.36 0.20
C ALA A 26 -0.90 -17.56 1.50
N ALA A 27 -0.49 -18.10 2.65
CA ALA A 27 -0.63 -17.40 3.93
C ALA A 27 0.14 -16.06 3.90
N HIS A 28 -0.55 -14.98 4.27
CA HIS A 28 0.01 -13.63 4.35
C HIS A 28 0.47 -13.32 5.78
N GLN A 29 1.51 -12.50 5.90
CA GLN A 29 1.86 -11.87 7.18
C GLN A 29 1.01 -10.61 7.41
N GLY A 30 0.57 -9.97 6.34
CA GLY A 30 -0.26 -8.79 6.34
C GLY A 30 -0.33 -8.13 4.97
N THR A 31 -1.29 -7.22 4.81
CA THR A 31 -1.49 -6.44 3.59
C THR A 31 -1.03 -5.00 3.77
N TRP A 32 -0.42 -4.45 2.73
CA TRP A 32 0.05 -3.07 2.69
C TRP A 32 -0.85 -2.20 1.80
N PHE A 33 -1.26 -1.05 2.31
CA PHE A 33 -1.93 0.01 1.54
C PHE A 33 -1.16 1.32 1.60
N SER A 34 -1.31 2.15 0.56
CA SER A 34 -0.91 3.55 0.60
C SER A 34 -2.16 4.42 0.64
N TRP A 35 -2.28 5.27 1.67
CA TRP A 35 -3.53 6.00 1.88
C TRP A 35 -3.73 7.11 0.82
N PRO A 36 -4.95 7.27 0.27
CA PRO A 36 -5.29 8.34 -0.67
C PRO A 36 -4.95 9.71 -0.10
N HIS A 37 -4.26 10.53 -0.90
CA HIS A 37 -3.91 11.91 -0.52
C HIS A 37 -3.69 12.83 -1.72
N ASN A 38 -3.32 12.29 -2.89
CA ASN A 38 -2.97 13.10 -4.06
C ASN A 38 -4.21 13.74 -4.71
N PRO A 39 -4.37 15.07 -4.70
CA PRO A 39 -5.51 15.74 -5.33
C PRO A 39 -5.54 15.57 -6.85
N ASP A 40 -4.40 15.38 -7.52
CA ASP A 40 -4.38 15.18 -8.98
C ASP A 40 -4.95 13.81 -9.38
N THR A 41 -4.82 12.82 -8.50
CA THR A 41 -5.39 11.48 -8.69
C THR A 41 -6.87 11.45 -8.34
N TRP A 42 -7.25 12.12 -7.25
CA TRP A 42 -8.56 11.91 -6.65
C TRP A 42 -9.55 13.05 -6.88
N ALA A 43 -9.09 14.27 -7.23
CA ALA A 43 -9.92 15.46 -7.41
C ALA A 43 -11.02 15.55 -6.32
N ASP A 44 -12.29 15.59 -6.73
CA ASP A 44 -13.46 15.68 -5.84
C ASP A 44 -13.88 14.31 -5.23
N HIS A 45 -13.15 13.24 -5.52
CA HIS A 45 -13.43 11.88 -5.07
C HIS A 45 -12.54 11.39 -3.93
N LEU A 46 -11.67 12.24 -3.38
CA LEU A 46 -10.73 11.85 -2.31
C LEU A 46 -11.48 11.22 -1.13
N GLU A 47 -12.53 11.87 -0.62
CA GLU A 47 -13.28 11.32 0.51
C GLU A 47 -13.96 9.98 0.19
N ALA A 48 -14.44 9.82 -1.05
CA ALA A 48 -15.07 8.57 -1.48
C ALA A 48 -14.05 7.42 -1.50
N ALA A 49 -12.83 7.71 -1.98
CA ALA A 49 -11.71 6.76 -1.95
C ALA A 49 -11.30 6.41 -0.51
N GLU A 50 -11.20 7.40 0.37
CA GLU A 50 -10.88 7.17 1.79
C GLU A 50 -11.94 6.32 2.48
N ARG A 51 -13.23 6.57 2.24
CA ARG A 51 -14.31 5.73 2.78
C ARG A 51 -14.29 4.31 2.22
N ALA A 52 -14.00 4.14 0.94
CA ALA A 52 -13.89 2.82 0.32
C ALA A 52 -12.72 2.03 0.89
N LEU A 53 -11.55 2.68 1.02
CA LEU A 53 -10.37 2.04 1.57
C LEU A 53 -10.51 1.75 3.06
N ALA A 54 -11.21 2.60 3.83
CA ALA A 54 -11.52 2.34 5.24
C ALA A 54 -12.34 1.05 5.42
N ARG A 55 -13.33 0.80 4.56
CA ARG A 55 -14.09 -0.47 4.59
C ARG A 55 -13.20 -1.67 4.27
N ALA A 56 -12.31 -1.55 3.29
CA ALA A 56 -11.37 -2.62 2.93
C ALA A 56 -10.39 -2.92 4.08
N VAL A 57 -9.81 -1.88 4.68
CA VAL A 57 -8.92 -1.98 5.85
C VAL A 57 -9.63 -2.64 7.02
N HIS A 58 -10.88 -2.23 7.32
CA HIS A 58 -11.65 -2.86 8.39
C HIS A 58 -11.88 -4.34 8.12
N ALA A 59 -12.33 -4.70 6.92
CA ALA A 59 -12.59 -6.09 6.55
C ALA A 59 -11.33 -6.97 6.60
N LEU A 60 -10.20 -6.48 6.10
CA LEU A 60 -8.92 -7.20 6.14
C LEU A 60 -8.35 -7.29 7.56
N GLY A 61 -8.52 -6.25 8.36
CA GLY A 61 -8.08 -6.19 9.76
C GLY A 61 -8.72 -7.24 10.67
N LEU A 62 -9.81 -7.89 10.23
CA LEU A 62 -10.40 -9.05 10.94
C LEU A 62 -9.60 -10.34 10.77
N GLY A 63 -8.79 -10.45 9.70
CA GLY A 63 -8.05 -11.67 9.35
C GLY A 63 -6.54 -11.53 9.42
N GLU A 64 -5.99 -10.34 9.18
CA GLU A 64 -4.55 -10.13 9.10
C GLU A 64 -4.11 -8.72 9.50
N THR A 65 -2.80 -8.52 9.64
CA THR A 65 -2.24 -7.19 9.94
C THR A 65 -2.33 -6.30 8.71
N VAL A 66 -2.89 -5.10 8.86
CA VAL A 66 -2.93 -4.10 7.79
C VAL A 66 -1.91 -3.00 8.08
N HIS A 67 -0.96 -2.83 7.18
CA HIS A 67 0.04 -1.76 7.21
C HIS A 67 -0.39 -0.64 6.27
N ILE A 68 -0.38 0.61 6.74
CA ILE A 68 -0.81 1.76 5.94
C ILE A 68 0.32 2.78 5.85
N ASN A 69 0.75 3.07 4.63
CA ASN A 69 1.68 4.16 4.35
C ASN A 69 0.93 5.50 4.43
N VAL A 70 1.49 6.40 5.24
CA VAL A 70 1.02 7.77 5.45
C VAL A 70 2.15 8.74 5.13
N LEU A 71 1.81 10.01 4.92
CA LEU A 71 2.80 11.04 4.57
C LEU A 71 3.62 11.47 5.78
N ASP A 72 2.93 11.70 6.90
CA ASP A 72 3.48 12.20 8.15
C ASP A 72 2.55 11.90 9.32
N ALA A 73 2.93 12.33 10.52
CA ALA A 73 2.16 12.12 11.76
C ALA A 73 0.81 12.86 11.78
N ALA A 74 0.67 13.97 11.05
CA ALA A 74 -0.60 14.70 10.97
C ALA A 74 -1.60 13.93 10.10
N HIS A 75 -1.14 13.39 8.97
CA HIS A 75 -1.91 12.50 8.11
C HIS A 75 -2.31 11.22 8.87
N GLU A 76 -1.39 10.62 9.61
CA GLU A 76 -1.67 9.46 10.48
C GLU A 76 -2.78 9.79 11.49
N SER A 77 -2.67 10.92 12.18
CA SER A 77 -3.65 11.33 13.19
C SER A 77 -5.05 11.53 12.60
N ARG A 78 -5.15 12.10 11.39
CA ARG A 78 -6.42 12.24 10.67
C ARG A 78 -6.99 10.88 10.30
N LEU A 79 -6.15 9.99 9.77
CA LEU A 79 -6.55 8.64 9.39
C LEU A 79 -7.07 7.84 10.59
N ARG A 80 -6.37 7.89 11.74
CA ARG A 80 -6.80 7.21 12.97
C ARG A 80 -8.19 7.66 13.42
N ARG A 81 -8.51 8.95 13.31
CA ARG A 81 -9.86 9.46 13.60
C ARG A 81 -10.90 8.93 12.62
N LEU A 82 -10.57 8.90 11.33
CA LEU A 82 -11.48 8.39 10.29
C LEU A 82 -11.78 6.90 10.48
N LEU A 83 -10.75 6.09 10.76
CA LEU A 83 -10.92 4.65 11.00
C LEU A 83 -11.63 4.37 12.33
N GLY A 84 -11.39 5.17 13.37
CA GLY A 84 -12.12 5.08 14.63
C GLY A 84 -13.62 5.32 14.44
N ALA A 85 -13.98 6.41 13.76
CA ALA A 85 -15.39 6.71 13.47
C ALA A 85 -16.07 5.68 12.55
N ALA A 86 -15.31 5.01 11.68
CA ALA A 86 -15.83 3.99 10.79
C ALA A 86 -16.01 2.62 11.46
N ALA A 87 -15.36 2.35 12.59
CA ALA A 87 -15.54 1.13 13.37
C ALA A 87 -16.80 1.17 14.26
N ASP A 88 -17.31 2.38 14.54
CA ASP A 88 -18.47 2.63 15.40
C ASP A 88 -19.80 2.73 14.61
N ALA A 89 -19.78 2.54 13.29
CA ALA A 89 -20.92 2.67 12.38
C ALA A 89 -21.33 1.33 11.76
#